data_AF-A0A438IS27-F1
#
_entry.id   AF-A0A438IS27-F1
#
_cell.length_a   1.000
_cell.length_b   1.000
_cell.length_c   1.000
_cell.angle_alpha   90.00
_cell.angle_beta   90.00
_cell.angle_gamma   90.00
#
_symmetry.space_group_name_H-M   'P 1'
#
loop_
_entity.id
_entity.type
_entity.pdbx_description
1 polymer ?
#
loop_
_entity_poly.entity_id
_entity_poly.type
_entity_poly.pdbx_seq_one_letter_code
_entity_poly.pdbx_strand_id
1 'polypeptide(L)'
;MISTQETTFPSHNGGSEGSVLPILGLKLNRNNFPQWAQSIMMYACGKGKDDYLTREIAVPEKEDPKFKTWKAENMMVMSRLINSMTTKVGEIFMIYATAKEMWDVTRKTYSDNENTSELIEIKGILHDP
;
A
#
# COMPACT_ATOMS: atom_id res chain seq x y z
N MET A 1 14.69 -37.73 46.92
CA MET A 1 15.45 -37.23 45.74
C MET A 1 14.51 -37.31 44.56
N ILE A 2 14.24 -36.17 43.92
CA ILE A 2 13.24 -36.01 42.85
C ILE A 2 13.85 -36.57 41.55
N SER A 3 13.13 -37.51 40.92
CA SER A 3 13.47 -38.05 39.60
C SER A 3 12.98 -37.07 38.54
N THR A 4 13.90 -36.46 37.80
CA THR A 4 13.58 -35.53 36.71
C THR A 4 13.16 -36.34 35.49
N GLN A 5 11.87 -36.30 35.16
CA GLN A 5 11.31 -36.90 33.97
C GLN A 5 11.45 -35.90 32.81
N GLU A 6 12.33 -36.20 31.86
CA GLU A 6 12.40 -35.46 30.59
C GLU A 6 11.10 -35.69 29.81
N THR A 7 10.38 -34.61 29.56
CA THR A 7 9.18 -34.64 28.70
C THR A 7 9.62 -34.37 27.27
N THR A 8 9.83 -35.44 26.51
CA THR A 8 9.97 -35.37 25.05
C THR A 8 8.64 -34.92 24.46
N PHE A 9 8.59 -33.71 23.92
CA PHE A 9 7.45 -33.26 23.12
C PHE A 9 7.45 -34.02 21.78
N PRO A 10 6.34 -34.66 21.38
CA PRO A 10 6.24 -35.24 20.05
C PRO A 10 6.25 -34.12 19.01
N SER A 11 7.20 -34.19 18.09
CA SER A 11 7.26 -33.32 16.91
C SER A 11 6.06 -33.62 16.02
N HIS A 12 5.04 -32.77 16.06
CA HIS A 12 3.94 -32.82 15.12
C HIS A 12 4.36 -32.13 13.83
N ASN A 13 4.84 -32.92 12.87
CA ASN A 13 4.83 -32.54 11.47
C ASN A 13 3.36 -32.39 11.01
N GLY A 14 2.96 -31.17 10.66
CA GLY A 14 1.70 -30.95 9.95
C GLY A 14 1.21 -29.50 9.99
N GLY A 15 1.41 -28.78 8.89
CA GLY A 15 0.78 -27.48 8.62
C GLY A 15 1.54 -26.31 9.22
N SER A 16 1.96 -25.28 8.51
CA SER A 16 1.69 -24.82 7.16
C SER A 16 3.07 -24.50 6.59
N GLU A 17 3.48 -25.19 5.52
CA GLU A 17 4.46 -24.58 4.62
C GLU A 17 3.93 -23.18 4.34
N GLY A 18 4.77 -22.19 4.65
CA GLY A 18 4.36 -20.80 4.65
C GLY A 18 3.61 -20.54 3.36
N SER A 19 2.33 -20.19 3.48
CA SER A 19 1.65 -19.53 2.39
C SER A 19 2.50 -18.30 2.14
N VAL A 20 3.40 -18.38 1.14
CA VAL A 20 3.98 -17.21 0.51
C VAL A 20 2.76 -16.52 -0.06
N LEU A 21 2.15 -15.68 0.78
CA LEU A 21 0.96 -14.96 0.41
C LEU A 21 1.30 -14.28 -0.92
N PRO A 22 0.44 -14.36 -1.94
CA PRO A 22 0.62 -13.62 -3.19
C PRO A 22 0.42 -12.11 -2.96
N ILE A 23 1.00 -11.56 -1.89
CA ILE A 23 1.03 -10.14 -1.52
C ILE A 23 1.58 -9.31 -2.68
N LEU A 24 2.42 -9.90 -3.55
CA LEU A 24 2.97 -9.19 -4.69
C LEU A 24 1.97 -8.87 -5.80
N GLY A 25 0.84 -9.59 -5.90
CA GLY A 25 -0.10 -9.50 -7.04
C GLY A 25 -1.50 -8.99 -6.71
N LEU A 26 -1.76 -8.55 -5.47
CA LEU A 26 -3.10 -8.11 -5.07
C LEU A 26 -3.48 -6.82 -5.81
N LYS A 27 -4.44 -6.93 -6.74
CA LYS A 27 -5.03 -5.79 -7.43
C LYS A 27 -6.12 -5.14 -6.59
N LEU A 28 -6.01 -3.84 -6.34
CA LEU A 28 -7.03 -3.08 -5.63
C LEU A 28 -8.38 -3.17 -6.35
N ASN A 29 -9.43 -3.47 -5.59
CA ASN A 29 -10.82 -3.40 -5.99
C ASN A 29 -11.65 -2.82 -4.82
N ARG A 30 -12.96 -2.63 -5.06
CA ARG A 30 -13.88 -2.03 -4.07
C ARG A 30 -14.04 -2.85 -2.80
N ASN A 31 -13.75 -4.14 -2.81
CA ASN A 31 -14.08 -5.07 -1.73
C ASN A 31 -12.85 -5.52 -0.93
N ASN A 32 -11.64 -5.28 -1.42
CA ASN A 32 -10.40 -5.77 -0.81
C ASN A 32 -9.51 -4.65 -0.25
N PHE A 33 -10.06 -3.45 -0.09
CA PHE A 33 -9.29 -2.29 0.36
C PHE A 33 -8.55 -2.53 1.69
N PRO A 34 -9.15 -3.11 2.75
CA PRO A 34 -8.41 -3.37 3.99
C PRO A 34 -7.19 -4.28 3.80
N GLN A 35 -7.35 -5.38 3.05
CA GLN A 35 -6.27 -6.32 2.76
C GLN A 35 -5.19 -5.70 1.86
N TRP A 36 -5.62 -4.89 0.89
CA TRP A 36 -4.71 -4.15 0.01
C TRP A 36 -3.91 -3.09 0.77
N ALA A 37 -4.57 -2.30 1.61
CA ALA A 37 -3.93 -1.29 2.43
C ALA A 37 -2.89 -1.92 3.36
N GLN A 38 -3.22 -3.06 3.99
CA GLN A 38 -2.27 -3.80 4.81
C GLN A 38 -1.05 -4.28 4.01
N SER A 39 -1.24 -4.79 2.78
CA SER A 39 -0.15 -5.21 1.89
C SER A 39 0.82 -4.07 1.56
N ILE A 40 0.29 -2.89 1.24
CA ILE A 40 1.09 -1.70 0.92
C ILE A 40 1.85 -1.22 2.15
N MET A 41 1.19 -1.18 3.32
CA MET A 41 1.85 -0.83 4.57
C MET A 41 2.98 -1.81 4.91
N MET A 42 2.76 -3.12 4.78
CA MET A 42 3.82 -4.13 4.99
C MET A 42 5.02 -3.91 4.08
N TYR A 43 4.79 -3.59 2.79
CA TYR A 43 5.87 -3.27 1.86
C TYR A 43 6.66 -2.04 2.30
N ALA A 44 5.97 -0.95 2.65
CA ALA A 44 6.61 0.31 3.03
C ALA A 44 7.38 0.17 4.35
N CYS A 45 6.77 -0.44 5.37
CA CYS A 45 7.42 -0.74 6.65
C CYS A 45 8.63 -1.66 6.48
N GLY A 46 8.53 -2.71 5.66
CA GLY A 46 9.64 -3.62 5.35
C GLY A 46 10.83 -2.95 4.65
N LYS A 47 10.65 -1.72 4.15
CA LYS A 47 11.69 -0.89 3.53
C LYS A 47 12.07 0.34 4.38
N GLY A 48 11.42 0.53 5.54
CA GLY A 48 11.59 1.74 6.37
C GLY A 48 11.12 3.02 5.68
N LYS A 49 10.06 2.93 4.86
CA LYS A 49 9.50 4.03 4.04
C LYS A 49 8.02 4.28 4.31
N ASP A 50 7.50 3.81 5.42
CA ASP A 50 6.11 4.00 5.84
C ASP A 50 5.75 5.48 6.07
N ASP A 51 6.74 6.31 6.42
CA ASP A 51 6.54 7.76 6.54
C ASP A 51 6.07 8.41 5.23
N TYR A 52 6.41 7.85 4.06
CA TYR A 52 5.95 8.36 2.75
C TYR A 52 4.44 8.16 2.52
N LEU A 53 3.79 7.31 3.33
CA LEU A 53 2.35 7.03 3.30
C LEU A 53 1.62 7.65 4.49
N THR A 54 2.22 7.59 5.68
CA THR A 54 1.54 7.92 6.94
C THR A 54 1.79 9.36 7.39
N ARG A 55 2.96 9.91 7.09
CA ARG A 55 3.37 11.24 7.52
C ARG A 55 3.39 12.21 6.36
N GLU A 56 3.27 13.49 6.71
CA GLU A 56 3.56 14.56 5.78
C GLU A 56 5.08 14.74 5.74
N ILE A 57 5.74 14.02 4.83
CA ILE A 57 7.14 14.29 4.52
C ILE A 57 7.16 15.50 3.59
N ALA A 58 7.66 16.63 4.10
CA ALA A 58 7.84 17.83 3.30
C ALA A 58 8.69 17.53 2.05
N VAL A 59 8.23 18.00 0.90
CA VAL A 59 8.99 17.92 -0.36
C VAL A 59 10.23 18.81 -0.19
N PRO A 60 11.46 18.25 -0.23
CA PRO A 60 12.66 19.07 -0.14
C PRO A 60 12.77 20.02 -1.33
N GLU A 61 13.46 21.14 -1.15
CA GLU A 61 13.82 22.03 -2.27
C GLU A 61 14.70 21.28 -3.28
N LYS A 62 14.64 21.64 -4.56
CA LYS A 62 15.35 20.90 -5.62
C LYS A 62 16.87 20.96 -5.46
N GLU A 63 17.35 22.01 -4.81
CA GLU A 63 18.73 22.29 -4.50
C GLU A 63 19.22 21.54 -3.24
N ASP A 64 18.31 20.98 -2.44
CA ASP A 64 18.65 20.17 -1.28
C ASP A 64 19.33 18.85 -1.73
N PRO A 65 20.54 18.52 -1.23
CA PRO A 65 21.18 17.23 -1.49
C PRO A 65 20.29 16.00 -1.21
N LYS A 66 19.33 16.12 -0.30
CA LYS A 66 18.37 15.07 0.07
C LYS A 66 17.24 14.89 -0.96
N PHE A 67 17.00 15.87 -1.84
CA PHE A 67 15.91 15.82 -2.83
C PHE A 67 16.00 14.59 -3.74
N LYS A 68 17.20 14.24 -4.20
CA LYS A 68 17.40 13.06 -5.07
C LYS A 68 17.00 11.76 -4.37
N THR A 69 17.41 11.60 -3.12
CA THR A 69 17.06 10.42 -2.30
C THR A 69 15.56 10.40 -2.02
N TRP A 70 15.01 11.53 -1.57
CA TRP A 70 13.58 11.65 -1.31
C TRP A 70 12.73 11.30 -2.54
N LYS A 71 13.11 11.81 -3.72
CA LYS A 71 12.41 11.56 -4.98
C LYS A 71 12.47 10.09 -5.37
N ALA A 72 13.63 9.44 -5.23
CA ALA A 72 13.78 8.02 -5.55
C ALA A 72 12.91 7.14 -4.63
N GLU A 73 12.89 7.44 -3.33
CA GLU A 73 12.11 6.70 -2.33
C GLU A 73 10.60 6.93 -2.51
N ASN A 74 10.18 8.17 -2.77
CA ASN A 74 8.80 8.49 -3.11
C ASN A 74 8.34 7.73 -4.37
N MET A 75 9.15 7.74 -5.44
CA MET A 75 8.83 7.05 -6.70
C MET A 75 8.78 5.53 -6.52
N MET A 76 9.61 4.96 -5.66
CA MET A 76 9.57 3.54 -5.32
C MET A 76 8.22 3.16 -4.69
N VAL A 77 7.75 3.93 -3.70
CA VAL A 77 6.45 3.69 -3.06
C VAL A 77 5.29 3.92 -4.05
N MET A 78 5.35 4.97 -4.87
CA MET A 78 4.37 5.20 -5.94
C MET A 78 4.30 4.03 -6.92
N SER A 79 5.45 3.49 -7.34
CA SER A 79 5.49 2.33 -8.24
C SER A 79 4.80 1.11 -7.64
N ARG A 80 4.95 0.89 -6.32
CA ARG A 80 4.28 -0.20 -5.62
C ARG A 80 2.76 -0.02 -5.60
N LEU A 81 2.30 1.20 -5.34
CA LEU A 81 0.87 1.56 -5.39
C LEU A 81 0.31 1.28 -6.79
N ILE A 82 0.91 1.83 -7.85
CA ILE A 82 0.45 1.66 -9.24
C ILE A 82 0.46 0.18 -9.65
N ASN A 83 1.54 -0.55 -9.35
CA ASN A 83 1.64 -1.97 -9.70
C ASN A 83 0.58 -2.83 -9.01
N SER A 84 0.07 -2.38 -7.86
CA SER A 84 -1.01 -3.03 -7.12
C SER A 84 -2.41 -2.54 -7.52
N MET A 85 -2.53 -1.62 -8.47
CA MET A 85 -3.80 -1.13 -9.01
C MET A 85 -4.10 -1.77 -10.37
N THR A 86 -5.37 -1.78 -10.77
CA THR A 86 -5.72 -2.10 -12.17
C THR A 86 -5.21 -0.99 -13.09
N THR A 87 -4.99 -1.26 -14.38
CA THR A 87 -4.42 -0.29 -15.32
C THR A 87 -5.19 1.03 -15.32
N LYS A 88 -6.53 0.97 -15.40
CA LYS A 88 -7.41 2.16 -15.38
C LYS A 88 -7.26 2.99 -14.10
N VAL A 89 -7.11 2.35 -12.95
CA VAL A 89 -6.90 3.06 -11.68
C VAL A 89 -5.49 3.62 -11.63
N GLY A 90 -4.47 2.84 -12.02
CA GLY A 90 -3.09 3.30 -12.09
C GLY A 90 -2.91 4.55 -12.95
N GLU A 91 -3.58 4.64 -14.10
CA GLU A 91 -3.57 5.82 -14.97
C GLU A 91 -4.12 7.08 -14.30
N ILE A 92 -5.22 6.95 -13.55
CA ILE A 92 -5.79 8.07 -12.80
C ILE A 92 -4.81 8.55 -11.73
N PHE A 93 -4.10 7.62 -11.09
CA PHE A 93 -3.20 7.95 -9.99
C PHE A 93 -1.79 8.38 -10.44
N MET A 94 -1.42 8.21 -11.71
CA MET A 94 -0.17 8.74 -12.28
C MET A 94 -0.10 10.28 -12.28
N ILE A 95 -1.23 10.97 -12.06
CA ILE A 95 -1.27 12.45 -12.00
C ILE A 95 -0.71 13.02 -10.69
N TYR A 96 -0.62 12.21 -9.63
CA TYR A 96 -0.19 12.68 -8.32
C TYR A 96 1.33 12.78 -8.24
N ALA A 97 1.83 13.79 -7.51
CA ALA A 97 3.26 14.05 -7.40
C ALA A 97 3.92 13.19 -6.32
N THR A 98 3.15 12.74 -5.33
CA THR A 98 3.66 12.04 -4.15
C THR A 98 2.91 10.73 -3.86
N ALA A 99 3.61 9.78 -3.24
CA ALA A 99 3.01 8.57 -2.69
C ALA A 99 1.95 8.88 -1.64
N LYS A 100 2.13 9.96 -0.87
CA LYS A 100 1.20 10.41 0.17
C LYS A 100 -0.15 10.80 -0.40
N GLU A 101 -0.15 11.64 -1.44
CA GLU A 101 -1.39 12.06 -2.12
C GLU A 101 -2.12 10.86 -2.73
N MET A 102 -1.38 9.99 -3.43
CA MET A 102 -1.95 8.75 -3.99
C MET A 102 -2.59 7.89 -2.90
N TRP A 103 -1.88 7.72 -1.77
CA TRP A 103 -2.37 6.94 -0.66
C TRP A 103 -3.63 7.53 -0.06
N ASP A 104 -3.63 8.82 0.27
CA ASP A 104 -4.78 9.49 0.89
C ASP A 104 -6.01 9.47 0.00
N VAL A 105 -5.88 9.75 -1.29
CA VAL A 105 -6.99 9.70 -2.23
C VAL A 105 -7.50 8.27 -2.38
N THR A 106 -6.60 7.28 -2.44
CA THR A 106 -7.01 5.86 -2.52
C THR A 106 -7.80 5.48 -1.27
N ARG A 107 -7.29 5.83 -0.08
CA ARG A 107 -7.97 5.56 1.18
C ARG A 107 -9.35 6.23 1.21
N LYS A 108 -9.44 7.52 0.89
CA LYS A 108 -10.73 8.23 0.83
C LYS A 108 -11.71 7.58 -0.15
N THR A 109 -11.24 7.15 -1.31
CA THR A 109 -12.09 6.61 -2.37
C THR A 109 -12.58 5.18 -2.08
N TYR A 110 -11.78 4.36 -1.39
CA TYR A 110 -12.06 2.93 -1.22
C TYR A 110 -12.33 2.52 0.24
N SER A 111 -12.03 3.36 1.23
CA SER A 111 -12.40 3.16 2.63
C SER A 111 -13.87 3.49 2.88
N ASP A 112 -14.41 4.48 2.18
CA ASP A 112 -15.80 4.90 2.33
C ASP A 112 -16.66 4.07 1.36
N ASN A 113 -17.15 2.94 1.86
CA ASN A 113 -18.10 2.08 1.17
C ASN A 113 -19.45 2.77 0.86
N GLU A 114 -19.70 3.99 1.36
CA GLU A 114 -20.98 4.70 1.20
C GLU A 114 -20.98 5.90 0.26
N ASN A 115 -19.85 6.39 -0.28
CA ASN A 115 -19.87 7.69 -1.00
C ASN A 115 -19.20 7.75 -2.38
N THR A 116 -18.98 6.59 -3.00
CA THR A 116 -18.31 6.52 -4.31
C THR A 116 -19.19 6.88 -5.52
N SER A 117 -20.44 7.29 -5.30
CA SER A 117 -21.33 7.77 -6.37
C SER A 117 -20.99 9.20 -6.80
N GLU A 118 -20.55 10.08 -5.88
CA GLU A 118 -20.33 11.50 -6.20
C GLU A 118 -19.04 11.77 -7.02
N LEU A 119 -17.99 10.94 -6.88
CA LEU A 119 -16.71 11.20 -7.56
C LEU A 119 -16.73 10.81 -9.05
N ILE A 120 -17.64 9.91 -9.47
CA ILE A 120 -17.80 9.55 -10.88
C ILE A 120 -18.62 10.63 -11.61
N GLU A 121 -19.52 11.33 -10.91
CA GLU A 121 -20.39 12.37 -11.49
C GLU A 121 -19.61 13.65 -11.83
N ILE A 122 -18.65 14.06 -10.99
CA ILE A 122 -17.82 15.27 -11.24
C ILE A 122 -16.97 15.13 -12.52
N LYS A 123 -16.59 13.89 -12.91
CA LYS A 123 -15.87 13.64 -14.17
C LYS A 123 -16.77 13.56 -15.41
N GLY A 124 -18.07 13.31 -15.24
CA GLY A 124 -19.04 13.33 -16.34
C GLY A 124 -19.40 14.75 -16.77
N ILE A 125 -19.50 15.69 -15.82
CA ILE A 125 -19.93 17.08 -16.07
C ILE A 125 -18.81 17.92 -16.73
N LEU A 126 -17.54 17.57 -16.54
CA LEU A 126 -16.39 18.29 -17.12
C LEU A 126 -15.97 17.78 -18.51
N HIS A 127 -16.65 16.77 -19.06
CA HIS A 127 -16.36 16.21 -20.37
C HIS A 127 -17.61 16.18 -21.26
N ASP A 128 -18.36 17.29 -21.28
CA ASP A 128 -19.23 17.63 -22.39
C ASP A 128 -18.64 18.86 -23.12
N PRO A 129 -18.40 18.79 -24.44
CA PRO A 129 -17.86 19.89 -25.24
C PRO A 129 -18.83 21.07 -25.41
#